data_AF-A0A938BK22-F1
#
_entry.id   AF-A0A938BK22-F1
#
_cell.length_a   1.000
_cell.length_b   1.000
_cell.length_c   1.000
_cell.angle_alpha   90.00
_cell.angle_beta   90.00
_cell.angle_gamma   90.00
#
_symmetry.space_group_name_H-M   'P 1'
#
loop_
_entity.id
_entity.type
_entity.pdbx_description
1 polymer ?
#
loop_
_entity_poly.entity_id
_entity_poly.type
_entity_poly.pdbx_seq_one_letter_code
_entity_poly.pdbx_strand_id
1 'polypeptide(L)'
;AASQSVRIVWTDLVSDGQSLINSEDPKALVPRRSLKPVPRSRQVVLRAKVTGDIHAQVFAESEGAGILRLLDNGFAPDETKGDGIYTARVPTPPSQRLIHRLSVTAFAAHTLSSEERGDYDADTWIVPMRVD
;
A
#
# COMPACT_ATOMS: atom_id res chain seq x y z
N ALA A 1 -22.02 7.67 -17.33
CA ALA A 1 -20.75 6.93 -17.46
C ALA A 1 -20.73 5.89 -16.35
N ALA A 2 -20.33 4.65 -16.61
CA ALA A 2 -20.18 3.67 -15.54
C ALA A 2 -19.06 4.15 -14.60
N SER A 3 -19.33 4.29 -13.30
CA SER A 3 -18.26 4.52 -12.31
C SER A 3 -17.29 3.35 -12.42
N GLN A 4 -16.06 3.62 -12.85
CA GLN A 4 -15.03 2.60 -12.88
C GLN A 4 -14.56 2.38 -11.46
N SER A 5 -14.84 1.20 -10.91
CA SER A 5 -14.43 0.86 -9.55
C SER A 5 -12.91 0.82 -9.42
N VAL A 6 -12.36 1.51 -8.41
CA VAL A 6 -10.95 1.41 -8.04
C VAL A 6 -10.65 0.02 -7.48
N ARG A 7 -9.53 -0.58 -7.88
CA ARG A 7 -9.04 -1.83 -7.30
C ARG A 7 -7.54 -1.81 -7.11
N ILE A 8 -7.10 -2.27 -5.96
CA ILE A 8 -5.72 -2.69 -5.75
C ILE A 8 -5.61 -4.10 -6.34
N VAL A 9 -4.59 -4.32 -7.17
CA VAL A 9 -4.37 -5.62 -7.83
C VAL A 9 -3.04 -6.27 -7.43
N TRP A 10 -2.17 -5.50 -6.78
CA TRP A 10 -0.87 -5.97 -6.34
C TRP A 10 -0.29 -5.03 -5.29
N THR A 11 0.43 -5.58 -4.32
CA THR A 11 1.23 -4.82 -3.36
C THR A 11 2.59 -5.46 -3.15
N ASP A 12 3.62 -4.65 -2.93
CA ASP A 12 4.96 -5.13 -2.60
C ASP A 12 5.66 -4.27 -1.55
N LEU A 13 6.44 -4.93 -0.70
CA LEU A 13 7.37 -4.27 0.21
C LEU A 13 8.79 -4.50 -0.27
N VAL A 14 9.51 -3.41 -0.51
CA VAL A 14 10.88 -3.43 -1.03
C VAL A 14 11.84 -2.84 -0.01
N SER A 15 12.94 -3.54 0.26
CA SER A 15 14.09 -3.03 1.02
C SER A 15 15.36 -3.28 0.25
N ASP A 16 16.22 -2.28 0.14
CA ASP A 16 17.51 -2.38 -0.55
C ASP A 16 17.40 -2.99 -1.97
N GLY A 17 16.33 -2.62 -2.70
CA GLY A 17 16.04 -3.11 -4.04
C GLY A 17 15.47 -4.54 -4.12
N GLN A 18 15.26 -5.21 -2.99
CA GLN A 18 14.69 -6.57 -2.95
C GLN A 18 13.23 -6.57 -2.51
N SER A 19 12.38 -7.29 -3.27
CA SER A 19 11.02 -7.62 -2.83
C SER A 19 11.08 -8.56 -1.61
N LEU A 20 10.36 -8.15 -0.59
CA LEU A 20 10.22 -8.84 0.68
C LEU A 20 8.95 -9.67 0.69
N ILE A 21 7.87 -9.12 0.12
CA ILE A 21 6.53 -9.72 0.08
C ILE A 21 5.83 -9.19 -1.17
N ASN A 22 5.58 -10.06 -2.14
CA ASN A 22 4.67 -9.79 -3.23
C ASN A 22 3.31 -10.42 -2.89
N SER A 23 2.26 -9.61 -2.81
CA SER A 23 0.87 -10.08 -2.74
C SER A 23 0.18 -9.73 -4.04
N GLU A 24 -0.21 -10.75 -4.80
CA GLU A 24 -1.09 -10.65 -5.98
C GLU A 24 -2.55 -10.96 -5.63
N ASP A 25 -2.80 -11.44 -4.41
CA ASP A 25 -4.13 -11.75 -3.88
C ASP A 25 -4.31 -11.11 -2.49
N PRO A 26 -5.32 -10.24 -2.28
CA PRO A 26 -5.57 -9.58 -0.99
C PRO A 26 -5.96 -10.54 0.13
N LYS A 27 -6.48 -11.72 -0.25
CA LYS A 27 -7.07 -12.70 0.65
C LYS A 27 -6.16 -13.89 0.89
N ALA A 28 -5.10 -14.03 0.09
CA ALA A 28 -4.10 -15.06 0.30
C ALA A 28 -3.38 -14.79 1.63
N LEU A 29 -3.60 -15.68 2.60
CA LEU A 29 -2.82 -15.68 3.83
C LEU A 29 -1.36 -15.97 3.48
N VAL A 30 -0.53 -14.93 3.43
CA VAL A 30 0.92 -15.11 3.25
C VAL A 30 1.47 -15.84 4.47
N PRO A 31 2.05 -17.05 4.32
CA PRO A 31 2.59 -17.77 5.45
C PRO A 31 3.69 -16.96 6.12
N ARG A 32 3.67 -16.87 7.46
CA ARG A 32 4.68 -16.09 8.22
C ARG A 32 6.13 -16.46 7.89
N ARG A 33 6.38 -17.72 7.53
CA ARG A 33 7.72 -18.23 7.19
C ARG A 33 8.24 -17.70 5.85
N SER A 34 7.34 -17.26 4.96
CA SER A 34 7.70 -16.70 3.65
C SER A 34 8.06 -15.21 3.72
N LEU A 35 7.79 -14.55 4.86
CA LEU A 35 8.11 -13.14 5.06
C LEU A 35 9.60 -12.99 5.37
N LYS A 36 10.31 -12.25 4.51
CA LYS A 36 11.68 -11.82 4.80
C LYS A 36 11.65 -10.75 5.90
N PRO A 37 12.49 -10.87 6.94
CA PRO A 37 12.55 -9.86 7.99
C PRO A 37 13.16 -8.55 7.48
N VAL A 38 12.72 -7.45 8.06
CA VAL A 38 13.22 -6.10 7.83
C VAL A 38 13.87 -5.58 9.12
N PRO A 39 15.07 -4.99 9.04
CA PRO A 39 15.70 -4.33 10.17
C PRO A 39 14.78 -3.31 10.85
N ARG A 40 14.71 -3.32 12.19
CA ARG A 40 14.07 -2.23 12.95
C ARG A 40 14.65 -0.87 12.60
N SER A 41 13.82 0.15 12.78
CA SER A 41 14.16 1.56 12.58
C SER A 41 14.70 1.87 11.17
N ARG A 42 14.36 1.06 10.16
CA ARG A 42 14.62 1.34 8.75
C ARG A 42 13.36 1.78 8.03
N GLN A 43 13.55 2.29 6.82
CA GLN A 43 12.46 2.54 5.88
C GLN A 43 12.43 1.44 4.83
N VAL A 44 11.22 1.00 4.51
CA VAL A 44 10.93 0.17 3.34
C VAL A 44 10.10 0.96 2.35
N VAL A 45 10.14 0.58 1.08
CA VAL A 45 9.27 1.14 0.07
C VAL A 45 8.06 0.22 -0.07
N LEU A 46 6.87 0.77 0.21
CA LEU A 46 5.62 0.13 -0.14
C LEU A 46 5.24 0.55 -1.55
N ARG A 47 4.85 -0.43 -2.37
CA ARG A 47 4.32 -0.25 -3.72
C ARG A 47 2.92 -0.85 -3.78
N ALA A 48 2.00 -0.18 -4.46
CA ALA A 48 0.64 -0.66 -4.70
C ALA A 48 0.25 -0.40 -6.14
N LYS A 49 -0.12 -1.43 -6.88
CA LYS A 49 -0.70 -1.29 -8.22
C LYS A 49 -2.20 -1.10 -8.09
N VAL A 50 -2.68 0.00 -8.64
CA VAL A 50 -4.10 0.34 -8.66
C VAL A 50 -4.61 0.39 -10.10
N THR A 51 -5.84 -0.06 -10.29
CA THR A 51 -6.56 -0.04 -11.57
C THR A 51 -7.95 0.56 -11.37
N GLY A 52 -8.62 0.95 -12.45
CA GLY A 52 -9.95 1.56 -12.42
C GLY A 52 -9.92 3.07 -12.58
N ASP A 53 -9.37 3.80 -11.60
CA ASP A 53 -9.24 5.26 -11.62
C ASP A 53 -7.77 5.69 -11.66
N ILE A 54 -7.40 6.49 -12.68
CA ILE A 54 -6.05 7.05 -12.84
C ILE A 54 -5.73 8.15 -11.84
N HIS A 55 -6.72 8.70 -11.15
CA HIS A 55 -6.57 9.74 -10.13
C HIS A 55 -6.80 9.20 -8.71
N ALA A 56 -6.74 7.88 -8.53
CA ALA A 56 -6.97 7.25 -7.24
C ALA A 56 -6.11 7.88 -6.12
N GLN A 57 -6.70 8.06 -4.95
CA GLN A 57 -5.96 8.43 -3.75
C GLN A 57 -5.63 7.18 -2.96
N VAL A 58 -4.35 6.92 -2.75
CA VAL A 58 -3.88 5.70 -2.10
C VAL A 58 -3.21 6.06 -0.77
N PHE A 59 -3.63 5.37 0.28
CA PHE A 59 -3.12 5.55 1.63
C PHE A 59 -2.67 4.21 2.21
N ALA A 60 -1.66 4.25 3.05
CA ALA A 60 -1.26 3.13 3.89
C ALA A 60 -1.30 3.55 5.35
N GLU A 61 -1.98 2.76 6.18
CA GLU A 61 -1.95 2.92 7.63
C GLU A 61 -1.02 1.87 8.23
N SER A 62 -0.04 2.33 9.01
CA SER A 62 0.87 1.46 9.76
C SER A 62 0.62 1.59 11.24
N GLU A 63 0.56 0.44 11.93
CA GLU A 63 0.63 0.38 13.39
C GLU A 63 1.88 1.14 13.88
N GLY A 64 1.71 2.33 14.45
CA GLY A 64 2.78 3.15 15.03
C GLY A 64 3.39 4.23 14.12
N ALA A 65 3.04 4.30 12.83
CA ALA A 65 3.51 5.39 11.94
C ALA A 65 2.38 6.29 11.42
N GLY A 66 1.12 5.93 11.67
CA GLY A 66 -0.05 6.68 11.21
C GLY A 66 -0.35 6.42 9.74
N ILE A 67 -1.04 7.39 9.11
CA ILE A 67 -1.49 7.33 7.73
C ILE A 67 -0.42 7.96 6.83
N LEU A 68 0.00 7.22 5.82
CA LEU A 68 0.95 7.62 4.79
C LEU A 68 0.23 7.70 3.45
N ARG A 69 0.46 8.77 2.70
CA ARG A 69 -0.04 8.88 1.32
C ARG A 69 0.96 8.25 0.35
N LEU A 70 0.49 7.38 -0.54
CA LEU A 70 1.27 6.84 -1.63
C LEU A 70 1.05 7.71 -2.87
N LEU A 71 2.11 7.90 -3.65
CA LEU A 71 2.11 8.80 -4.80
C LEU A 71 2.60 8.06 -6.06
N ASP A 72 1.96 8.37 -7.18
CA ASP A 72 2.37 8.02 -8.54
C ASP A 72 2.71 9.35 -9.25
N ASN A 73 3.94 9.81 -9.05
CA ASN A 73 4.39 11.16 -9.39
C ASN A 73 5.74 11.22 -10.13
N GLY A 74 6.42 10.09 -10.33
CA GLY A 74 7.74 9.95 -10.93
C GLY A 74 8.89 10.47 -10.06
N PHE A 75 8.67 10.67 -8.76
CA PHE A 75 9.70 11.09 -7.81
C PHE A 75 9.96 10.01 -6.76
N ALA A 76 11.25 9.72 -6.53
CA ALA A 76 11.69 8.69 -5.61
C ALA A 76 10.91 8.71 -4.27
N PRO A 77 10.35 7.57 -3.81
CA PRO A 77 10.63 6.22 -4.31
C PRO A 77 9.84 5.79 -5.56
N ASP A 78 9.03 6.66 -6.14
CA ASP A 78 8.36 6.38 -7.41
C ASP A 78 9.29 6.64 -8.60
N GLU A 79 9.34 5.70 -9.54
CA GLU A 79 10.24 5.75 -10.69
C GLU A 79 9.55 6.24 -11.96
N THR A 80 8.24 5.98 -12.10
CA THR A 80 7.50 6.26 -13.34
C THR A 80 6.16 6.90 -13.01
N LYS A 81 5.96 8.14 -13.46
CA LYS A 81 4.69 8.86 -13.28
C LYS A 81 3.58 8.32 -14.18
N GLY A 82 2.39 8.17 -13.61
CA GLY A 82 1.15 7.82 -14.27
C GLY A 82 1.08 6.36 -14.70
N ASP A 83 1.92 5.49 -14.13
CA ASP A 83 1.90 4.07 -14.45
C ASP A 83 0.90 3.28 -13.60
N GLY A 84 0.24 3.92 -12.62
CA GLY A 84 -0.70 3.30 -11.70
C GLY A 84 -0.04 2.54 -10.54
N ILE A 85 1.28 2.66 -10.36
CA ILE A 85 2.02 2.14 -9.21
C ILE A 85 2.26 3.28 -8.23
N TYR A 86 1.56 3.23 -7.11
CA TYR A 86 1.67 4.23 -6.06
C TYR A 86 2.72 3.77 -5.06
N THR A 87 3.61 4.67 -4.64
CA THR A 87 4.70 4.33 -3.72
C THR A 87 4.81 5.27 -2.52
N ALA A 88 5.31 4.74 -1.39
CA ALA A 88 5.66 5.52 -0.21
C ALA A 88 6.79 4.86 0.58
N ARG A 89 7.54 5.67 1.33
CA ARG A 89 8.49 5.17 2.34
C ARG A 89 7.74 4.92 3.64
N VAL A 90 7.74 3.68 4.09
CA VAL A 90 7.10 3.24 5.33
C VAL A 90 8.20 2.99 6.37
N PRO A 91 8.18 3.69 7.52
CA PRO A 91 9.11 3.37 8.61
C PRO A 91 8.69 2.06 9.27
N THR A 92 9.66 1.19 9.54
CA THR A 92 9.43 0.03 10.41
C THR A 92 9.21 0.53 11.84
N PRO A 93 8.10 0.18 12.50
CA PRO A 93 7.83 0.61 13.86
C PRO A 93 8.90 0.07 14.84
N PRO A 94 9.26 0.81 15.90
CA PRO A 94 10.26 0.39 16.89
C PRO A 94 9.76 -0.72 17.84
N SER A 95 8.70 -1.43 17.46
CA SER A 95 7.99 -2.39 18.31
C SER A 95 8.77 -3.68 18.54
N GLN A 96 8.47 -4.37 19.64
CA GLN A 96 8.93 -5.75 19.89
C GLN A 96 8.12 -6.79 19.10
N ARG A 97 7.04 -6.37 18.42
CA ARG A 97 6.19 -7.27 17.65
C ARG A 97 6.91 -7.68 16.36
N LEU A 98 7.04 -8.98 16.13
CA LEU A 98 7.71 -9.51 14.94
C LEU A 98 6.91 -9.33 13.65
N ILE A 99 5.60 -9.13 13.74
CA ILE A 99 4.70 -9.01 12.57
C ILE A 99 3.82 -7.78 12.72
N HIS A 100 3.95 -6.87 11.77
CA HIS A 100 3.14 -5.67 11.62
C HIS A 100 2.18 -5.83 10.43
N ARG A 101 1.10 -5.05 10.45
CA ARG A 101 0.12 -5.00 9.37
C ARG A 101 0.08 -3.58 8.83
N LEU A 102 0.10 -3.47 7.51
CA LEU A 102 -0.11 -2.24 6.78
C LEU A 102 -1.45 -2.37 6.06
N SER A 103 -2.39 -1.48 6.37
CA SER A 103 -3.66 -1.41 5.64
C SER A 103 -3.50 -0.44 4.48
N VAL A 104 -3.54 -0.93 3.25
CA VAL A 104 -3.44 -0.10 2.05
C VAL A 104 -4.83 0.09 1.48
N THR A 105 -5.29 1.33 1.37
CA THR A 105 -6.61 1.67 0.85
C THR A 105 -6.48 2.58 -0.36
N ALA A 106 -7.12 2.23 -1.47
CA ALA A 106 -7.28 3.09 -2.64
C ALA A 106 -8.71 3.61 -2.70
N PHE A 107 -8.88 4.91 -2.95
CA PHE A 107 -10.16 5.58 -3.15
C PHE A 107 -10.21 6.15 -4.57
N ALA A 108 -11.34 6.02 -5.25
CA ALA A 108 -11.55 6.75 -6.50
C ALA A 108 -11.65 8.26 -6.23
N ALA A 109 -11.18 9.08 -7.17
CA ALA A 109 -11.04 10.53 -6.97
C ALA A 109 -12.40 11.22 -6.78
N HIS A 110 -13.41 10.76 -7.51
CA HIS A 110 -14.77 11.29 -7.49
C HIS A 110 -15.48 11.07 -6.14
N THR A 111 -15.07 10.02 -5.43
CA THR A 111 -15.64 9.62 -4.15
C THR A 111 -15.33 10.63 -3.03
N LEU A 112 -14.16 11.27 -3.09
CA LEU A 112 -13.73 12.22 -2.06
C LEU A 112 -14.36 13.60 -2.22
N SER A 113 -14.94 13.90 -3.38
CA SER A 113 -15.72 15.12 -3.61
C SER A 113 -17.21 15.01 -3.25
N SER A 114 -17.70 13.80 -3.00
CA SER A 114 -19.10 13.52 -2.68
C SER A 114 -19.24 13.16 -1.21
N GLU A 115 -19.50 14.15 -0.34
CA GLU A 115 -19.83 13.91 1.07
C GLU A 115 -21.20 13.23 1.26
N GLU A 116 -21.98 13.06 0.17
CA GLU A 116 -23.26 12.37 0.21
C GLU A 116 -23.08 10.85 0.26
N ARG A 117 -23.07 10.34 1.49
CA ARG A 117 -23.49 8.99 1.91
C ARG A 117 -23.10 7.80 1.01
N GLY A 118 -22.06 7.09 1.44
CA GLY A 118 -22.06 5.62 1.43
C GLY A 118 -21.48 4.92 0.20
N ASP A 119 -21.39 5.59 -0.95
CA ASP A 119 -20.75 5.04 -2.15
C ASP A 119 -19.25 5.32 -2.16
N TYR A 120 -18.56 4.90 -1.09
CA TYR A 120 -17.10 4.89 -1.11
C TYR A 120 -16.62 3.76 -2.00
N ASP A 121 -16.34 4.09 -3.26
CA ASP A 121 -15.62 3.20 -4.15
C ASP A 121 -14.16 3.14 -3.69
N ALA A 122 -13.91 2.18 -2.83
CA ALA A 122 -12.63 1.96 -2.19
C ALA A 122 -12.28 0.46 -2.16
N ASP A 123 -10.99 0.17 -2.27
CA ASP A 123 -10.46 -1.18 -2.10
C ASP A 123 -9.37 -1.16 -1.03
N THR A 124 -9.35 -2.16 -0.15
CA THR A 124 -8.42 -2.23 0.99
C THR A 124 -7.74 -3.58 1.08
N TRP A 125 -6.40 -3.55 1.19
CA TRP A 125 -5.52 -4.71 1.28
C TRP A 125 -4.71 -4.67 2.57
N ILE A 126 -4.42 -5.85 3.14
CA ILE A 126 -3.56 -5.97 4.31
C ILE A 126 -2.22 -6.56 3.89
N VAL A 127 -1.16 -5.77 4.04
CA VAL A 127 0.21 -6.19 3.75
C VAL A 127 0.91 -6.52 5.06
N PRO A 128 1.22 -7.79 5.35
CA PRO A 128 2.01 -8.13 6.53
C PRO A 128 3.44 -7.62 6.35
N MET A 129 4.13 -7.29 7.43
CA MET A 129 5.54 -6.94 7.44
C MET A 129 6.20 -7.66 8.60
N ARG A 130 7.30 -8.38 8.34
CA ARG A 130 8.07 -9.03 9.39
C ARG A 130 9.25 -8.14 9.78
N VAL A 131 9.38 -7.84 11.05
CA VAL A 131 10.47 -7.04 11.62
C VAL A 131 11.32 -7.96 12.50
N ASP A 132 12.66 -7.81 12.45
CA ASP A 132 13.61 -8.58 13.27
C ASP A 132 13.80 -7.99 14.68
#